data_AF-A0A3M0BW47-F1
#
_entry.id   AF-A0A3M0BW47-F1
#
_cell.length_a   1.000
_cell.length_b   1.000
_cell.length_c   1.000
_cell.angle_alpha   90.00
_cell.angle_beta   90.00
_cell.angle_gamma   90.00
#
_symmetry.space_group_name_H-M   'P 1'
#
loop_
_entity.id
_entity.type
_entity.pdbx_description
1 polymer ?
#
loop_
_entity_poly.entity_id
_entity_poly.type
_entity_poly.pdbx_seq_one_letter_code
_entity_poly.pdbx_strand_id
1 'polypeptide(L)'
;MSSTDPTSPTQPTHADNSPDAAAPSGREDGGDDSREIADALAAVCDTMRQSCRKFMVAENVPRVIAVSKRQPVARVRAALEAGHRLFGENLVQEAEERWTPLKADCGDVELHLIGGLQTNKAARAVALFDCIQTLDRPKLARALRREMDKQNKALPLYIQVNTGAEPQKSGCLPADLPELLALSGALKLTVVGLMVIPPADEDPALHFALLKKLAERHGLTRLSMGMSGDYDVAAAMGATDVRVGTAIFGRRTS
;
A
#
# COMPACT_ATOMS: atom_id res chain seq x y z
N MET A 1 83.27 8.30 -11.08
CA MET A 1 82.02 9.00 -10.75
C MET A 1 81.58 8.54 -9.36
N SER A 2 81.57 9.49 -8.43
CA SER A 2 81.05 9.55 -7.04
C SER A 2 81.50 8.47 -6.03
N SER A 3 82.33 8.77 -5.01
CA SER A 3 82.14 9.62 -3.78
C SER A 3 81.24 8.92 -2.74
N THR A 4 81.80 8.34 -1.66
CA THR A 4 82.02 8.92 -0.28
C THR A 4 80.72 9.50 0.32
N ASP A 5 80.22 9.21 1.52
CA ASP A 5 80.82 8.75 2.79
C ASP A 5 79.65 8.48 3.83
N PRO A 6 79.82 8.32 5.17
CA PRO A 6 79.25 7.18 5.91
C PRO A 6 78.43 7.52 7.18
N THR A 7 78.08 6.47 7.94
CA THR A 7 77.91 6.39 9.43
C THR A 7 76.60 6.81 10.11
N SER A 8 76.05 5.84 10.88
CA SER A 8 74.91 5.87 11.82
C SER A 8 75.25 6.60 13.15
N PRO A 9 74.33 6.76 14.14
CA PRO A 9 73.96 5.65 15.04
C PRO A 9 72.58 5.72 15.79
N THR A 10 72.14 4.57 16.36
CA THR A 10 71.40 4.28 17.65
C THR A 10 70.35 5.26 18.23
N GLN A 11 69.22 4.90 18.87
CA GLN A 11 68.53 3.64 19.30
C GLN A 11 67.17 4.07 19.98
N PRO A 12 66.49 3.26 20.82
CA PRO A 12 65.11 2.76 20.67
C PRO A 12 64.04 3.48 21.53
N THR A 13 62.73 3.28 21.28
CA THR A 13 61.72 3.24 22.36
C THR A 13 60.39 2.59 21.91
N HIS A 14 60.05 1.52 22.63
CA HIS A 14 58.72 1.09 23.10
C HIS A 14 57.54 0.89 22.13
N ALA A 15 57.13 -0.38 22.07
CA ALA A 15 55.76 -0.78 21.86
C ALA A 15 54.88 -0.32 23.03
N ASP A 16 53.67 0.18 22.74
CA ASP A 16 52.51 -0.12 23.58
C ASP A 16 51.20 -0.10 22.75
N ASN A 17 50.28 -0.92 23.23
CA ASN A 17 49.00 -1.39 22.73
C ASN A 17 47.98 -0.31 22.32
N SER A 18 47.15 -0.65 21.32
CA SER A 18 45.78 -0.14 21.14
C SER A 18 44.89 -0.51 22.35
N PRO A 19 43.63 -0.03 22.54
CA PRO A 19 42.80 0.76 21.64
C PRO A 19 42.02 1.91 22.34
N ASP A 20 41.63 2.95 21.61
CA ASP A 20 40.33 3.59 21.88
C ASP A 20 39.81 4.31 20.63
N ALA A 21 39.47 3.53 19.61
CA ALA A 21 38.54 3.98 18.60
C ALA A 21 37.15 3.71 19.16
N ALA A 22 36.60 4.71 19.87
CA ALA A 22 35.18 4.75 20.19
C ALA A 22 34.40 4.62 18.89
N ALA A 23 33.87 3.42 18.63
CA ALA A 23 32.91 3.19 17.59
C ALA A 23 31.71 4.13 17.82
N PRO A 24 31.17 4.78 16.79
CA PRO A 24 29.88 5.44 16.94
C PRO A 24 28.87 4.34 17.26
N SER A 25 28.31 4.40 18.46
CA SER A 25 27.19 3.59 18.90
C SER A 25 26.06 3.73 17.87
N GLY A 26 25.89 2.71 17.02
CA GLY A 26 24.72 2.57 16.17
C GLY A 26 23.51 2.51 17.11
N ARG A 27 22.71 3.58 17.09
CA ARG A 27 21.46 3.61 17.85
C ARG A 27 20.55 2.51 17.32
N GLU A 28 19.83 1.89 18.23
CA GLU A 28 18.75 0.93 17.99
C GLU A 28 17.57 1.63 17.28
N ASP A 29 17.77 2.06 16.04
CA ASP A 29 16.85 2.93 15.27
C ASP A 29 15.53 2.22 14.92
N GLY A 30 15.54 0.88 14.86
CA GLY A 30 14.35 0.09 14.53
C GLY A 30 13.27 0.11 15.60
N GLY A 31 13.63 0.25 16.87
CA GLY A 31 12.67 0.27 17.98
C GLY A 31 11.85 1.57 18.05
N ASP A 32 12.46 2.69 17.68
CA ASP A 32 11.81 4.01 17.65
C ASP A 32 10.86 4.11 16.45
N ASP A 33 11.32 3.68 15.26
CA ASP A 33 10.51 3.62 14.04
C ASP A 33 9.25 2.73 14.19
N SER A 34 9.36 1.57 14.84
CA SER A 34 8.20 0.68 15.07
C SER A 34 7.18 1.33 15.99
N ARG A 35 7.63 2.01 17.06
CA ARG A 35 6.74 2.71 17.99
C ARG A 35 6.06 3.89 17.30
N GLU A 36 6.79 4.70 16.55
CA GLU A 36 6.23 5.81 15.78
C GLU A 36 5.14 5.34 14.81
N ILE A 37 5.40 4.27 14.06
CA ILE A 37 4.42 3.70 13.11
C ILE A 37 3.21 3.10 13.84
N ALA A 38 3.42 2.43 14.98
CA ALA A 38 2.34 1.91 15.81
C ALA A 38 1.42 3.04 16.31
N ASP A 39 2.02 4.13 16.82
CA ASP A 39 1.29 5.31 17.29
C ASP A 39 0.53 5.99 16.14
N ALA A 40 1.14 6.09 14.96
CA ALA A 40 0.52 6.65 13.78
C ALA A 40 -0.68 5.81 13.28
N LEU A 41 -0.53 4.48 13.25
CA LEU A 41 -1.63 3.54 12.92
C LEU A 41 -2.78 3.66 13.93
N ALA A 42 -2.46 3.75 15.23
CA ALA A 42 -3.45 3.92 16.28
C ALA A 42 -4.21 5.24 16.13
N ALA A 43 -3.50 6.34 15.86
CA ALA A 43 -4.10 7.66 15.65
C ALA A 43 -5.06 7.70 14.45
N VAL A 44 -4.69 7.06 13.33
CA VAL A 44 -5.58 6.91 12.16
C VAL A 44 -6.84 6.14 12.54
N CYS A 45 -6.70 5.02 13.25
CA CYS A 45 -7.84 4.21 13.68
C CYS A 45 -8.75 4.97 14.66
N ASP A 46 -8.19 5.71 15.61
CA ASP A 46 -8.96 6.50 16.58
C ASP A 46 -9.70 7.66 15.93
N THR A 47 -9.08 8.32 14.96
CA THR A 47 -9.73 9.36 14.16
C THR A 47 -10.94 8.80 13.40
N MET A 48 -10.78 7.65 12.73
CA MET A 48 -11.91 6.98 12.06
C MET A 48 -13.01 6.59 13.05
N ARG A 49 -12.67 5.99 14.20
CA ARG A 49 -13.63 5.64 15.25
C ARG A 49 -14.41 6.86 15.72
N GLN A 50 -13.74 7.99 15.93
CA GLN A 50 -14.38 9.24 16.34
C GLN A 50 -15.33 9.76 15.25
N SER A 51 -14.90 9.73 13.99
CA SER A 51 -15.73 10.14 12.85
C SER A 51 -16.97 9.25 12.72
N CYS A 52 -16.80 7.93 12.70
CA CYS A 52 -17.89 6.95 12.68
C CYS A 52 -18.91 7.20 13.83
N ARG A 53 -18.43 7.38 15.07
CA ARG A 53 -19.30 7.71 16.22
C ARG A 53 -20.06 9.02 16.03
N LYS A 54 -19.37 10.09 15.59
CA LYS A 54 -19.95 11.43 15.40
C LYS A 54 -21.12 11.41 14.42
N PHE A 55 -21.01 10.61 13.36
CA PHE A 55 -22.03 10.49 12.32
C PHE A 55 -22.98 9.30 12.51
N MET A 56 -22.93 8.64 13.68
CA MET A 56 -23.77 7.48 14.01
C MET A 56 -23.67 6.35 12.97
N VAL A 57 -22.48 6.18 12.40
CA VAL A 57 -22.13 5.09 11.51
C VAL A 57 -21.37 4.05 12.35
N ALA A 58 -22.03 2.99 12.81
CA ALA A 58 -21.41 1.87 13.56
C ALA A 58 -21.98 0.52 13.07
N GLU A 59 -21.24 -0.59 12.93
CA GLU A 59 -20.21 -1.16 13.83
C GLU A 59 -18.80 -1.37 13.24
N ASN A 60 -18.59 -1.27 11.93
CA ASN A 60 -17.29 -1.61 11.31
C ASN A 60 -16.44 -0.37 11.02
N VAL A 61 -15.41 -0.16 11.84
CA VAL A 61 -14.30 0.75 11.51
C VAL A 61 -13.64 0.22 10.22
N PRO A 62 -13.38 1.09 9.21
CA PRO A 62 -12.77 0.64 7.96
C PRO A 62 -11.41 -0.02 8.22
N ARG A 63 -11.08 -1.04 7.42
CA ARG A 63 -9.73 -1.62 7.43
C ARG A 63 -8.76 -0.58 6.88
N VAL A 64 -7.60 -0.43 7.53
CA VAL A 64 -6.54 0.45 7.05
C VAL A 64 -5.62 -0.35 6.13
N ILE A 65 -5.52 0.08 4.87
CA ILE A 65 -4.51 -0.39 3.94
C ILE A 65 -3.32 0.57 4.04
N ALA A 66 -2.23 0.12 4.64
CA ALA A 66 -0.99 0.88 4.72
C ALA A 66 -0.33 0.96 3.33
N VAL A 67 -0.37 2.14 2.72
CA VAL A 67 0.18 2.40 1.38
C VAL A 67 1.68 2.59 1.49
N SER A 68 2.41 1.51 1.29
CA SER A 68 3.87 1.43 1.45
C SER A 68 4.66 1.84 0.22
N LYS A 69 4.01 2.26 -0.88
CA LYS A 69 4.71 2.64 -2.12
C LYS A 69 5.87 3.61 -1.84
N ARG A 70 7.05 3.32 -2.40
CA ARG A 70 8.29 4.10 -2.24
C ARG A 70 8.77 4.28 -0.80
N GLN A 71 8.26 3.52 0.18
CA GLN A 71 8.79 3.53 1.53
C GLN A 71 10.05 2.65 1.62
N PRO A 72 11.06 3.05 2.41
CA PRO A 72 12.18 2.18 2.75
C PRO A 72 11.69 0.86 3.38
N VAL A 73 12.37 -0.24 3.08
CA VAL A 73 12.03 -1.57 3.63
C VAL A 73 11.98 -1.55 5.15
N ALA A 74 12.87 -0.79 5.80
CA ALA A 74 12.89 -0.63 7.26
C ALA A 74 11.54 -0.12 7.81
N ARG A 75 10.93 0.91 7.20
CA ARG A 75 9.62 1.41 7.64
C ARG A 75 8.49 0.41 7.39
N VAL A 76 8.57 -0.37 6.32
CA VAL A 76 7.60 -1.46 6.07
C VAL A 76 7.75 -2.57 7.12
N ARG A 77 8.99 -2.93 7.50
CA ARG A 77 9.25 -3.88 8.59
C ARG A 77 8.77 -3.36 9.95
N ALA A 78 9.01 -2.10 10.26
CA ALA A 78 8.51 -1.47 11.48
C ALA A 78 6.97 -1.52 11.59
N ALA A 79 6.24 -1.37 10.47
CA ALA A 79 4.79 -1.59 10.43
C ALA A 79 4.39 -3.06 10.67
N LEU A 80 5.15 -4.02 10.13
CA LEU A 80 4.96 -5.44 10.38
C LEU A 80 5.26 -5.81 11.84
N GLU A 81 6.29 -5.23 12.44
CA GLU A 81 6.65 -5.41 13.86
C GLU A 81 5.58 -4.81 14.79
N ALA A 82 4.98 -3.69 14.39
CA ALA A 82 3.80 -3.10 15.04
C ALA A 82 2.51 -3.94 14.88
N GLY A 83 2.57 -5.09 14.21
CA GLY A 83 1.44 -6.02 14.06
C GLY A 83 0.53 -5.73 12.87
N HIS A 84 0.82 -4.71 12.05
CA HIS A 84 0.02 -4.43 10.86
C HIS A 84 0.25 -5.48 9.76
N ARG A 85 -0.81 -5.89 9.04
CA ARG A 85 -0.75 -6.96 8.04
C ARG A 85 -1.41 -6.65 6.70
N LEU A 86 -2.02 -5.47 6.54
CA LEU A 86 -2.77 -5.11 5.33
C LEU A 86 -2.10 -3.96 4.57
N PHE A 87 -1.47 -4.27 3.43
CA PHE A 87 -0.65 -3.29 2.70
C PHE A 87 -1.16 -3.04 1.29
N GLY A 88 -0.83 -1.86 0.76
CA GLY A 88 -1.21 -1.42 -0.57
C GLY A 88 -0.01 -0.96 -1.40
N GLU A 89 0.13 -1.48 -2.61
CA GLU A 89 1.14 -1.05 -3.57
C GLU A 89 0.53 -0.54 -4.88
N ASN A 90 1.23 0.39 -5.52
CA ASN A 90 0.79 0.97 -6.79
C ASN A 90 1.35 0.22 -8.01
N LEU A 91 2.58 -0.30 -7.91
CA LEU A 91 3.33 -0.82 -9.06
C LEU A 91 3.75 -2.27 -8.81
N VAL A 92 3.33 -3.16 -9.71
CA VAL A 92 3.58 -4.61 -9.59
C VAL A 92 5.07 -4.94 -9.48
N GLN A 93 5.93 -4.25 -10.23
CA GLN A 93 7.37 -4.49 -10.23
C GLN A 93 8.02 -4.12 -8.88
N GLU A 94 7.81 -2.88 -8.43
CA GLU A 94 8.32 -2.42 -7.13
C GLU A 94 7.74 -3.23 -5.97
N ALA A 95 6.50 -3.71 -6.11
CA ALA A 95 5.88 -4.59 -5.13
C ALA A 95 6.56 -5.96 -5.10
N GLU A 96 6.84 -6.57 -6.26
CA GLU A 96 7.44 -7.91 -6.34
C GLU A 96 8.85 -7.93 -5.72
N GLU A 97 9.67 -6.94 -6.06
CA GLU A 97 11.03 -6.80 -5.52
C GLU A 97 11.04 -6.70 -4.00
N ARG A 98 10.04 -6.01 -3.42
CA ARG A 98 9.97 -5.75 -1.98
C ARG A 98 9.25 -6.84 -1.20
N TRP A 99 8.09 -7.25 -1.69
CA TRP A 99 7.16 -8.11 -0.95
C TRP A 99 7.47 -9.58 -1.12
N THR A 100 8.19 -10.01 -2.16
CA THR A 100 8.63 -11.41 -2.27
C THR A 100 9.50 -11.83 -1.07
N PRO A 101 10.60 -11.12 -0.72
CA PRO A 101 11.36 -11.46 0.48
C PRO A 101 10.58 -11.19 1.77
N LEU A 102 9.83 -10.08 1.87
CA LEU A 102 9.08 -9.76 3.09
C LEU A 102 7.99 -10.79 3.41
N LYS A 103 7.25 -11.29 2.42
CA LYS A 103 6.24 -12.35 2.63
C LYS A 103 6.88 -13.67 3.04
N ALA A 104 8.08 -13.97 2.54
CA ALA A 104 8.83 -15.16 2.95
C ALA A 104 9.29 -15.07 4.42
N ASP A 105 9.71 -13.88 4.87
CA ASP A 105 10.23 -13.66 6.21
C ASP A 105 9.14 -13.48 7.29
N CYS A 106 8.08 -12.72 6.96
CA CYS A 106 7.14 -12.19 7.96
C CYS A 106 5.77 -12.89 7.99
N GLY A 107 5.52 -13.83 7.06
CA GLY A 107 4.30 -14.64 7.03
C GLY A 107 3.06 -13.93 6.48
N ASP A 108 1.91 -14.14 7.12
CA ASP A 108 0.56 -13.84 6.62
C ASP A 108 0.31 -12.33 6.46
N VAL A 109 0.55 -11.82 5.26
CA VAL A 109 0.36 -10.42 4.86
C VAL A 109 -0.63 -10.36 3.69
N GLU A 110 -1.69 -9.56 3.85
CA GLU A 110 -2.65 -9.24 2.79
C GLU A 110 -2.12 -8.03 2.00
N LEU A 111 -1.79 -8.25 0.73
CA LEU A 111 -1.26 -7.24 -0.18
C LEU A 111 -2.27 -6.89 -1.27
N HIS A 112 -2.67 -5.63 -1.33
CA HIS A 112 -3.59 -5.09 -2.32
C HIS A 112 -2.85 -4.33 -3.41
N LEU A 113 -3.20 -4.60 -4.68
CA LEU A 113 -2.84 -3.73 -5.79
C LEU A 113 -3.86 -2.60 -5.87
N ILE A 114 -3.42 -1.37 -5.62
CA ILE A 114 -4.24 -0.15 -5.61
C ILE A 114 -3.85 0.85 -6.71
N GLY A 115 -2.86 0.50 -7.54
CA GLY A 115 -2.50 1.25 -8.76
C GLY A 115 -3.00 0.56 -10.03
N GLY A 116 -3.12 1.34 -11.11
CA GLY A 116 -3.64 0.85 -12.39
C GLY A 116 -2.86 -0.35 -12.93
N LEU A 117 -3.58 -1.37 -13.41
CA LEU A 117 -2.97 -2.62 -13.87
C LEU A 117 -2.94 -2.71 -15.41
N GLN A 118 -1.73 -2.80 -15.95
CA GLN A 118 -1.50 -3.13 -17.36
C GLN A 118 -1.73 -4.63 -17.58
N THR A 119 -2.38 -5.00 -18.69
CA THR A 119 -2.79 -6.39 -18.97
C THR A 119 -1.61 -7.35 -19.11
N ASN A 120 -0.45 -6.88 -19.56
CA ASN A 120 0.78 -7.67 -19.65
C ASN A 120 1.42 -7.95 -18.28
N LYS A 121 1.03 -7.21 -17.23
CA LYS A 121 1.49 -7.43 -15.85
C LYS A 121 0.51 -8.27 -15.02
N ALA A 122 -0.61 -8.70 -15.61
CA ALA A 122 -1.65 -9.46 -14.90
C ALA A 122 -1.12 -10.77 -14.29
N ALA A 123 -0.23 -11.49 -14.99
CA ALA A 123 0.33 -12.74 -14.48
C ALA A 123 1.10 -12.53 -13.17
N ARG A 124 2.00 -11.54 -13.13
CA ARG A 124 2.76 -11.15 -11.94
C ARG A 124 1.84 -10.61 -10.83
N ALA A 125 0.83 -9.84 -11.19
CA ALA A 125 -0.13 -9.33 -10.23
C ALA A 125 -0.90 -10.46 -9.53
N VAL A 126 -1.38 -11.46 -10.29
CA VAL A 126 -2.08 -12.63 -9.72
C VAL A 126 -1.15 -13.49 -8.87
N ALA A 127 0.14 -13.57 -9.21
CA ALA A 127 1.11 -14.33 -8.44
C ALA A 127 1.40 -13.71 -7.06
N LEU A 128 1.50 -12.38 -6.99
CA LEU A 128 1.99 -11.66 -5.81
C LEU A 128 0.89 -11.14 -4.86
N PHE A 129 -0.20 -10.60 -5.42
CA PHE A 129 -1.21 -9.88 -4.64
C PHE A 129 -2.34 -10.79 -4.19
N ASP A 130 -2.96 -10.40 -3.08
CA ASP A 130 -4.11 -11.09 -2.48
C ASP A 130 -5.42 -10.43 -2.89
N CYS A 131 -5.38 -9.17 -3.31
CA CYS A 131 -6.53 -8.45 -3.86
C CYS A 131 -6.09 -7.44 -4.92
N ILE A 132 -6.91 -7.25 -5.96
CA ILE A 132 -6.70 -6.21 -6.99
C ILE A 132 -7.87 -5.24 -6.94
N GLN A 133 -7.61 -3.99 -6.57
CA GLN A 133 -8.66 -2.98 -6.41
C GLN A 133 -8.90 -2.11 -7.64
N THR A 134 -8.21 -2.40 -8.75
CA THR A 134 -8.11 -1.52 -9.93
C THR A 134 -8.63 -2.15 -11.21
N LEU A 135 -9.60 -3.06 -11.12
CA LEU A 135 -10.30 -3.55 -12.30
C LEU A 135 -11.14 -2.41 -12.89
N ASP A 136 -10.86 -2.00 -14.12
CA ASP A 136 -11.49 -0.81 -14.72
C ASP A 136 -12.02 -1.03 -16.15
N ARG A 137 -11.75 -2.17 -16.78
CA ARG A 137 -12.11 -2.41 -18.20
C ARG A 137 -12.24 -3.88 -18.58
N PRO A 138 -13.05 -4.21 -19.60
CA PRO A 138 -13.26 -5.59 -20.07
C PRO A 138 -11.97 -6.35 -20.42
N LYS A 139 -11.01 -5.68 -21.06
CA LYS A 139 -9.74 -6.29 -21.45
C LYS A 139 -8.94 -6.75 -20.23
N LEU A 140 -8.99 -6.01 -19.13
CA LEU A 140 -8.32 -6.37 -17.88
C LEU A 140 -9.04 -7.53 -17.18
N ALA A 141 -10.39 -7.52 -17.13
CA ALA A 141 -11.17 -8.62 -16.56
C ALA A 141 -10.81 -9.97 -17.22
N ARG A 142 -10.77 -10.01 -18.56
CA ARG A 142 -10.41 -11.22 -19.33
C ARG A 142 -8.96 -11.66 -19.08
N ALA A 143 -8.04 -10.71 -18.95
CA ALA A 143 -6.65 -11.01 -18.63
C ALA A 143 -6.52 -11.61 -17.22
N LEU A 144 -7.18 -11.02 -16.22
CA LEU A 144 -7.18 -11.52 -14.85
C LEU A 144 -7.75 -12.93 -14.76
N ARG A 145 -8.92 -13.19 -15.36
CA ARG A 145 -9.51 -14.54 -15.38
C ARG A 145 -8.52 -15.57 -15.93
N ARG A 146 -7.94 -15.30 -17.10
CA ARG A 146 -6.99 -16.22 -17.74
C ARG A 146 -5.79 -16.52 -16.84
N GLU A 147 -5.22 -15.51 -16.18
CA GLU A 147 -4.06 -15.72 -15.31
C GLU A 147 -4.43 -16.38 -13.97
N MET A 148 -5.62 -16.09 -13.43
CA MET A 148 -6.19 -16.79 -12.28
C MET A 148 -6.42 -18.29 -12.56
N ASP A 149 -6.91 -18.64 -13.76
CA ASP A 149 -7.06 -20.04 -14.19
C ASP A 149 -5.71 -20.76 -14.27
N LYS A 150 -4.72 -20.16 -14.95
CA LYS A 150 -3.39 -20.75 -15.10
C LYS A 150 -2.68 -21.00 -13.77
N GLN A 151 -2.92 -20.14 -12.79
CA GLN A 151 -2.25 -20.18 -11.49
C GLN A 151 -3.11 -20.87 -10.42
N ASN A 152 -4.30 -21.37 -10.77
CA ASN A 152 -5.27 -21.94 -9.84
C ASN A 152 -5.55 -21.02 -8.63
N LYS A 153 -5.78 -19.73 -8.90
CA LYS A 153 -6.08 -18.70 -7.89
C LYS A 153 -7.45 -18.09 -8.11
N ALA A 154 -8.02 -17.55 -7.04
CA ALA A 154 -9.23 -16.74 -7.08
C ALA A 154 -9.04 -15.54 -6.15
N LEU A 155 -8.66 -14.39 -6.70
CA LEU A 155 -8.45 -13.19 -5.90
C LEU A 155 -9.74 -12.36 -5.83
N PRO A 156 -10.09 -11.79 -4.66
CA PRO A 156 -11.09 -10.74 -4.58
C PRO A 156 -10.67 -9.51 -5.40
N LEU A 157 -11.64 -8.93 -6.11
CA LEU A 157 -11.47 -7.77 -6.96
C LEU A 157 -12.36 -6.60 -6.50
N TYR A 158 -11.86 -5.39 -6.63
CA TYR A 158 -12.71 -4.20 -6.70
C TYR A 158 -12.73 -3.66 -8.12
N ILE A 159 -13.88 -3.12 -8.51
CA ILE A 159 -13.96 -2.29 -9.71
C ILE A 159 -13.66 -0.84 -9.33
N GLN A 160 -12.67 -0.25 -10.00
CA GLN A 160 -12.39 1.18 -9.87
C GLN A 160 -13.38 1.96 -10.74
N VAL A 161 -14.09 2.91 -10.13
CA VAL A 161 -15.06 3.77 -10.81
C VAL A 161 -14.48 5.18 -10.89
N ASN A 162 -14.45 5.75 -12.10
CA ASN A 162 -14.07 7.14 -12.35
C ASN A 162 -15.32 8.03 -12.20
N THR A 163 -15.62 8.41 -10.96
CA THR A 163 -16.80 9.20 -10.60
C THR A 163 -16.74 10.65 -11.08
N GLY A 164 -15.54 11.19 -11.35
CA GLY A 164 -15.33 12.54 -11.88
C GLY A 164 -15.26 12.62 -13.40
N ALA A 165 -15.34 11.48 -14.11
CA ALA A 165 -15.20 11.40 -15.57
C ALA A 165 -13.92 12.06 -16.12
N GLU A 166 -12.84 12.08 -15.32
CA GLU A 166 -11.54 12.63 -15.72
C GLU A 166 -10.85 11.69 -16.74
N PRO A 167 -10.67 12.09 -18.01
CA PRO A 167 -10.18 11.19 -19.06
C PRO A 167 -8.75 10.66 -18.80
N GLN A 168 -7.96 11.39 -18.01
CA GLN A 168 -6.61 11.02 -17.59
C GLN A 168 -6.57 9.96 -16.48
N LYS A 169 -7.69 9.71 -15.79
CA LYS A 169 -7.74 8.78 -14.65
C LYS A 169 -8.25 7.39 -15.06
N SER A 170 -7.69 6.38 -14.42
CA SER A 170 -8.19 5.01 -14.51
C SER A 170 -9.56 4.86 -13.84
N GLY A 171 -10.29 3.82 -14.23
CA GLY A 171 -11.63 3.52 -13.74
C GLY A 171 -12.66 3.52 -14.86
N CYS A 172 -13.66 2.64 -14.75
CA CYS A 172 -14.80 2.68 -15.66
C CYS A 172 -15.70 3.86 -15.32
N LEU A 173 -16.44 4.40 -16.29
CA LEU A 173 -17.47 5.39 -15.98
C LEU A 173 -18.61 4.72 -15.20
N PRO A 174 -19.37 5.48 -14.38
CA PRO A 174 -20.57 4.96 -13.72
C PRO A 174 -21.56 4.29 -14.68
N ALA A 175 -21.66 4.78 -15.92
CA ALA A 175 -22.52 4.23 -16.95
C ALA A 175 -22.05 2.85 -17.47
N ASP A 176 -20.75 2.58 -17.44
CA ASP A 176 -20.15 1.34 -17.95
C ASP A 176 -20.08 0.23 -16.87
N LEU A 177 -20.26 0.61 -15.60
CA LEU A 177 -20.17 -0.30 -14.46
C LEU A 177 -21.10 -1.53 -14.59
N PRO A 178 -22.39 -1.41 -15.00
CA PRO A 178 -23.27 -2.57 -15.14
C PRO A 178 -22.74 -3.62 -16.13
N GLU A 179 -22.19 -3.17 -17.26
CA GLU A 179 -21.62 -4.07 -18.27
C GLU A 179 -20.37 -4.77 -17.75
N LEU A 180 -19.49 -4.04 -17.07
CA LEU A 180 -18.26 -4.60 -16.50
C LEU A 180 -18.56 -5.60 -15.37
N LEU A 181 -19.58 -5.36 -14.55
CA LEU A 181 -20.07 -6.30 -13.54
C LEU A 181 -20.65 -7.56 -14.18
N ALA A 182 -21.51 -7.42 -15.19
CA ALA A 182 -22.08 -8.55 -15.92
C ALA A 182 -21.00 -9.43 -16.55
N LEU A 183 -20.01 -8.82 -17.19
CA LEU A 183 -18.84 -9.52 -17.73
C LEU A 183 -18.05 -10.22 -16.63
N SER A 184 -17.80 -9.55 -15.50
CA SER A 184 -17.04 -10.14 -14.39
C SER A 184 -17.75 -11.36 -13.80
N GLY A 185 -19.08 -11.30 -13.68
CA GLY A 185 -19.91 -12.45 -13.28
C GLY A 185 -19.83 -13.60 -14.29
N ALA A 186 -19.95 -13.31 -15.59
CA ALA A 186 -19.82 -14.32 -16.64
C ALA A 186 -18.43 -14.99 -16.67
N LEU A 187 -17.38 -14.23 -16.33
CA LEU A 187 -16.01 -14.73 -16.15
C LEU A 187 -15.78 -15.41 -14.79
N LYS A 188 -16.79 -15.49 -13.91
CA LYS A 188 -16.66 -16.04 -12.55
C LYS A 188 -15.53 -15.36 -11.76
N LEU A 189 -15.39 -14.04 -11.89
CA LEU A 189 -14.49 -13.24 -11.08
C LEU A 189 -15.19 -12.83 -9.78
N THR A 190 -14.47 -12.87 -8.66
CA THR A 190 -15.00 -12.48 -7.35
C THR A 190 -14.91 -10.97 -7.15
N VAL A 191 -15.88 -10.21 -7.67
CA VAL A 191 -15.97 -8.77 -7.41
C VAL A 191 -16.62 -8.55 -6.04
N VAL A 192 -15.85 -8.02 -5.09
CA VAL A 192 -16.28 -7.85 -3.69
C VAL A 192 -16.75 -6.43 -3.38
N GLY A 193 -16.41 -5.46 -4.23
CA GLY A 193 -16.68 -4.05 -3.94
C GLY A 193 -16.30 -3.10 -5.05
N LEU A 194 -16.48 -1.81 -4.75
CA LEU A 194 -16.09 -0.70 -5.62
C LEU A 194 -14.98 0.14 -4.99
N MET A 195 -14.14 0.73 -5.83
CA MET A 195 -13.04 1.60 -5.44
C MET A 195 -13.16 2.94 -6.16
N VAL A 196 -12.83 4.05 -5.47
CA VAL A 196 -12.77 5.39 -6.08
C VAL A 196 -11.51 6.13 -5.67
N ILE A 197 -10.98 6.91 -6.61
CA ILE A 197 -9.99 7.96 -6.36
C ILE A 197 -10.59 9.27 -6.90
N PRO A 198 -11.14 10.12 -6.02
CA PRO A 198 -11.74 11.38 -6.44
C PRO A 198 -10.76 12.31 -7.20
N PRO A 199 -11.26 13.25 -8.02
CA PRO A 199 -10.57 14.49 -8.38
C PRO A 199 -9.91 15.14 -7.17
N ALA A 200 -8.70 15.66 -7.33
CA ALA A 200 -7.93 16.21 -6.21
C ALA A 200 -8.45 17.60 -5.78
N ASP A 201 -9.17 18.26 -6.67
CA ASP A 201 -9.70 19.62 -6.60
C ASP A 201 -11.22 19.67 -6.37
N GLU A 202 -11.86 18.51 -6.18
CA GLU A 202 -13.29 18.41 -5.86
C GLU A 202 -13.50 17.89 -4.43
N ASP A 203 -14.70 18.13 -3.88
CA ASP A 203 -15.11 17.57 -2.59
C ASP A 203 -15.23 16.04 -2.69
N PRO A 204 -14.40 15.25 -1.99
CA PRO A 204 -14.43 13.80 -2.08
C PRO A 204 -15.76 13.21 -1.59
N ALA A 205 -16.51 13.92 -0.75
CA ALA A 205 -17.78 13.43 -0.20
C ALA A 205 -18.81 13.13 -1.30
N LEU A 206 -18.89 13.96 -2.35
CA LEU A 206 -19.82 13.73 -3.45
C LEU A 206 -19.52 12.42 -4.19
N HIS A 207 -18.23 12.12 -4.40
CA HIS A 207 -17.78 10.90 -5.06
C HIS A 207 -17.96 9.67 -4.16
N PHE A 208 -17.72 9.79 -2.85
CA PHE A 208 -17.99 8.72 -1.89
C PHE A 208 -19.49 8.37 -1.83
N ALA A 209 -20.37 9.37 -1.81
CA ALA A 209 -21.82 9.16 -1.84
C ALA A 209 -22.26 8.48 -3.14
N LEU A 210 -21.69 8.90 -4.28
CA LEU A 210 -21.98 8.25 -5.57
C LEU A 210 -21.50 6.80 -5.58
N LEU A 211 -20.28 6.52 -5.13
CA LEU A 211 -19.73 5.17 -5.06
C LEU A 211 -20.61 4.26 -4.21
N LYS A 212 -21.03 4.73 -3.03
CA LYS A 212 -21.93 3.99 -2.13
C LYS A 212 -23.26 3.67 -2.80
N LYS A 213 -23.91 4.64 -3.44
CA LYS A 213 -25.17 4.43 -4.17
C LYS A 213 -25.02 3.40 -5.31
N LEU A 214 -23.90 3.44 -6.03
CA LEU A 214 -23.59 2.46 -7.07
C LEU A 214 -23.40 1.05 -6.49
N ALA A 215 -22.66 0.93 -5.38
CA ALA A 215 -22.45 -0.35 -4.72
C ALA A 215 -23.77 -0.96 -4.21
N GLU A 216 -24.59 -0.16 -3.51
CA GLU A 216 -25.91 -0.56 -3.02
C GLU A 216 -26.83 -1.04 -4.15
N ARG A 217 -26.89 -0.29 -5.26
CA ARG A 217 -27.67 -0.67 -6.45
C ARG A 217 -27.28 -2.03 -7.02
N HIS A 218 -26.02 -2.40 -6.89
CA HIS A 218 -25.46 -3.65 -7.43
C HIS A 218 -25.24 -4.73 -6.35
N GLY A 219 -25.73 -4.53 -5.12
CA GLY A 219 -25.60 -5.50 -4.04
C GLY A 219 -24.17 -5.72 -3.55
N LEU A 220 -23.27 -4.76 -3.77
CA LEU A 220 -21.88 -4.79 -3.30
C LEU A 220 -21.76 -4.08 -1.96
N THR A 221 -21.02 -4.68 -1.03
CA THR A 221 -20.90 -4.17 0.35
C THR A 221 -19.56 -3.52 0.65
N ARG A 222 -18.51 -3.80 -0.12
CA ARG A 222 -17.18 -3.23 0.12
C ARG A 222 -16.95 -1.95 -0.66
N LEU A 223 -16.43 -0.96 0.04
CA LEU A 223 -16.14 0.38 -0.47
C LEU A 223 -14.70 0.74 -0.12
N SER A 224 -13.82 0.71 -1.13
CA SER A 224 -12.45 1.19 -0.99
C SER A 224 -12.40 2.66 -1.37
N MET A 225 -12.39 3.54 -0.37
CA MET A 225 -12.42 4.99 -0.56
C MET A 225 -11.79 5.69 0.65
N GLY A 226 -11.26 6.90 0.44
CA GLY A 226 -10.47 7.59 1.45
C GLY A 226 -8.97 7.28 1.38
N MET A 227 -8.19 8.34 1.53
CA MET A 227 -6.74 8.41 1.57
C MET A 227 -6.30 9.29 2.74
N SER A 228 -4.99 9.54 2.88
CA SER A 228 -4.45 10.27 4.05
C SER A 228 -5.07 11.65 4.33
N GLY A 229 -5.74 12.29 3.36
CA GLY A 229 -6.36 13.61 3.53
C GLY A 229 -7.88 13.60 3.77
N ASP A 230 -8.54 12.45 3.63
CA ASP A 230 -10.01 12.35 3.61
C ASP A 230 -10.53 10.99 4.13
N TYR A 231 -9.69 10.21 4.81
CA TYR A 231 -10.05 8.88 5.34
C TYR A 231 -11.10 8.95 6.45
N ASP A 232 -11.12 10.04 7.22
CA ASP A 232 -12.09 10.30 8.28
C ASP A 232 -13.49 10.61 7.70
N VAL A 233 -13.53 11.39 6.62
CA VAL A 233 -14.74 11.63 5.83
C VAL A 233 -15.21 10.33 5.19
N ALA A 234 -14.31 9.58 4.55
CA ALA A 234 -14.63 8.29 3.95
C ALA A 234 -15.22 7.29 4.97
N ALA A 235 -14.65 7.24 6.19
CA ALA A 235 -15.17 6.43 7.29
C ALA A 235 -16.59 6.83 7.69
N ALA A 236 -16.87 8.13 7.85
CA ALA A 236 -18.22 8.64 8.11
C ALA A 236 -19.21 8.35 6.96
N MET A 237 -18.71 8.12 5.75
CA MET A 237 -19.53 7.82 4.58
C MET A 237 -19.67 6.31 4.30
N GLY A 238 -19.13 5.46 5.18
CA GLY A 238 -19.29 4.00 5.13
C GLY A 238 -18.22 3.27 4.33
N ALA A 239 -17.00 3.82 4.21
CA ALA A 239 -15.87 3.07 3.68
C ALA A 239 -15.68 1.74 4.44
N THR A 240 -15.28 0.68 3.72
CA THR A 240 -14.84 -0.58 4.36
C THR A 240 -13.33 -0.72 4.36
N ASP A 241 -12.65 -0.02 3.44
CA ASP A 241 -11.21 -0.01 3.29
C ASP A 241 -10.74 1.42 2.98
N VAL A 242 -9.81 1.94 3.78
CA VAL A 242 -9.16 3.25 3.55
C VAL A 242 -7.69 3.04 3.20
N ARG A 243 -7.12 3.89 2.34
CA ARG A 243 -5.76 3.73 1.79
C ARG A 243 -4.82 4.82 2.31
N VAL A 244 -4.15 4.56 3.42
CA VAL A 244 -3.41 5.59 4.15
C VAL A 244 -1.90 5.40 3.97
N GLY A 245 -1.19 6.47 3.60
CA GLY A 245 0.26 6.43 3.36
C GLY A 245 1.00 7.42 4.26
N THR A 246 0.95 8.70 3.89
CA THR A 246 1.67 9.78 4.60
C THR A 246 1.32 9.88 6.09
N ALA A 247 0.08 9.58 6.48
CA ALA A 247 -0.32 9.63 7.89
C ALA A 247 0.20 8.44 8.72
N ILE A 248 0.72 7.38 8.09
CA ILE A 248 1.34 6.23 8.77
C ILE A 248 2.86 6.29 8.70
N PHE A 249 3.41 6.57 7.53
CA PHE A 249 4.85 6.49 7.28
C PHE A 249 5.56 7.84 7.26
N GLY A 250 4.84 8.93 7.55
CA GLY A 250 5.36 10.29 7.45
C GLY A 250 5.53 10.78 6.00
N ARG A 251 6.08 11.99 5.86
CA ARG A 251 6.47 12.52 4.54
C ARG A 251 7.71 11.80 4.05
N ARG A 252 7.77 11.57 2.74
CA ARG A 252 8.97 11.06 2.08
C ARG A 252 10.11 12.04 2.32
N THR A 253 11.23 11.59 2.88
CA THR A 253 12.50 12.28 2.72
C THR A 253 12.84 12.22 1.24
N SER A 254 12.82 13.38 0.59
CA SER A 254 13.15 13.57 -0.83
C SER A 254 14.57 13.13 -1.14
#